data_AF-A0A1V1PD78-F1
#
_entry.id   AF-A0A1V1PD78-F1
#
_cell.length_a   1.000
_cell.length_b   1.000
_cell.length_c   1.000
_cell.angle_alpha   90.00
_cell.angle_beta   90.00
_cell.angle_gamma   90.00
#
_symmetry.space_group_name_H-M   'P 1'
#
loop_
_entity.id
_entity.type
_entity.pdbx_description
1 polymer ?
#
loop_
_entity_poly.entity_id
_entity_poly.type
_entity_poly.pdbx_seq_one_letter_code
_entity_poly.pdbx_strand_id
1 'polypeptide(L)'
;MSPDRNQAFSKLSGMPLVSQRDQLSIENELMIHGDVDMKTGHIKYEGLVNVRGVVESNFYVRAQRLTAQGIMAAKIETTGDITVKGGIIGAKINTKGQVKAKFIKSAEIQANGNVYVEKEILDSTIVTRGECVIEQGRMMASDVSAAKGIIARSVGSDTSPECQLTIGTDTSSLENLLNYKRKLAKNKTEINELESPINSLKNLLQDIDEQIQDLNILISRVEDARPGAEKRLKLLRQTTKKKEIKLYEDKLLSMASKIGSAEDSKRLYQREWEDVHQQIENYDPKLLARIDALKEEIADLEEKIKNYNRKFAEIKANFPLSFMNLLHAVLLSVDPMHPWSFLKI
;
A
#
# COMPACT_ATOMS: atom_id res chain seq x y z
N MET A 1 36.79 -38.43 18.06
CA MET A 1 37.07 -39.60 17.20
C MET A 1 36.36 -40.80 17.77
N SER A 2 35.99 -41.76 16.92
CA SER A 2 35.44 -43.05 17.33
C SER A 2 36.49 -43.93 18.05
N PRO A 3 36.06 -44.91 18.87
CA PRO A 3 36.96 -45.80 19.63
C PRO A 3 37.92 -46.61 18.75
N ASP A 4 37.54 -46.90 17.51
CA ASP A 4 38.32 -47.62 16.49
C ASP A 4 39.26 -46.70 15.68
N ARG A 5 39.31 -45.40 16.00
CA ARG A 5 40.12 -44.35 15.33
C ARG A 5 39.83 -44.14 13.83
N ASN A 6 38.76 -44.71 13.29
CA ASN A 6 38.47 -44.63 11.85
C ASN A 6 37.45 -43.53 11.48
N GLN A 7 36.87 -42.84 12.48
CA GLN A 7 35.90 -41.76 12.27
C GLN A 7 36.19 -40.57 13.18
N ALA A 8 36.03 -39.36 12.66
CA ALA A 8 36.10 -38.11 13.41
C ALA A 8 34.74 -37.41 13.35
N PHE A 9 34.25 -36.97 14.51
CA PHE A 9 32.99 -36.24 14.63
C PHE A 9 33.29 -34.79 15.00
N SER A 10 32.59 -33.88 14.34
CA SER A 10 32.69 -32.44 14.60
C SER A 10 31.43 -31.90 15.27
N LYS A 11 31.60 -30.89 16.12
CA LYS A 11 30.48 -30.04 16.59
C LYS A 11 30.15 -28.90 15.63
N LEU A 12 31.04 -28.59 14.69
CA LEU A 12 30.94 -27.51 13.72
C LEU A 12 30.82 -28.05 12.29
N SER A 13 29.93 -27.45 11.51
CA SER A 13 29.83 -27.71 10.06
C SER A 13 31.01 -27.07 9.33
N GLY A 14 31.78 -27.86 8.58
CA GLY A 14 32.95 -27.35 7.85
C GLY A 14 33.64 -28.45 7.03
N MET A 15 34.62 -28.07 6.21
CA MET A 15 35.41 -29.02 5.43
C MET A 15 36.52 -29.61 6.31
N PRO A 16 36.60 -30.95 6.45
CA PRO A 16 37.69 -31.58 7.17
C PRO A 16 38.98 -31.47 6.33
N LEU A 17 40.02 -30.94 6.94
CA LEU A 17 41.34 -30.77 6.36
C LEU A 17 42.35 -31.53 7.21
N VAL A 18 43.21 -32.30 6.54
CA VAL A 18 44.34 -32.98 7.20
C VAL A 18 45.59 -32.22 6.81
N SER A 19 46.22 -31.59 7.80
CA SER A 19 47.48 -30.88 7.61
C SER A 19 48.62 -31.88 7.31
N GLN A 20 49.73 -31.42 6.74
CA GLN A 20 50.96 -32.21 6.52
C GLN A 20 51.56 -32.79 7.83
N ARG A 21 51.06 -32.36 9.00
CA ARG A 21 51.43 -32.88 10.33
C ARG A 21 50.36 -33.79 10.94
N ASP A 22 49.50 -34.41 10.14
CA ASP A 22 48.39 -35.29 10.56
C ASP A 22 47.41 -34.66 11.57
N GLN A 23 47.29 -33.33 11.55
CA GLN A 23 46.29 -32.61 12.35
C GLN A 23 45.02 -32.45 11.54
N LEU A 24 43.91 -32.91 12.12
CA LEU A 24 42.57 -32.78 11.54
C LEU A 24 41.94 -31.47 11.99
N SER A 25 41.81 -30.52 11.08
CA SER A 25 41.17 -29.22 11.30
C SER A 25 39.87 -29.13 10.50
N ILE A 26 39.00 -28.21 10.93
CA ILE A 26 37.73 -27.96 10.26
C ILE A 26 37.74 -26.51 9.84
N GLU A 27 37.75 -26.30 8.53
CA GLU A 27 37.62 -24.96 7.96
C GLU A 27 36.14 -24.70 7.65
N ASN A 28 35.63 -23.58 8.14
CA ASN A 28 34.25 -23.11 7.88
C ASN A 28 34.14 -22.40 6.51
N GLU A 29 35.16 -22.55 5.67
CA GLU A 29 35.30 -21.92 4.37
C GLU A 29 35.51 -23.00 3.31
N LEU A 30 34.61 -23.05 2.33
CA LEU A 30 34.78 -23.86 1.13
C LEU A 30 35.67 -23.09 0.16
N MET A 31 36.92 -23.53 0.03
CA MET A 31 37.87 -22.95 -0.91
C MET A 31 37.83 -23.66 -2.27
N ILE A 32 37.61 -22.89 -3.33
CA ILE A 32 37.65 -23.36 -4.71
C ILE A 32 38.86 -22.71 -5.38
N HIS A 33 39.86 -23.52 -5.69
CA HIS A 33 41.14 -23.03 -6.18
C HIS A 33 41.09 -22.48 -7.61
N GLY A 34 40.05 -22.80 -8.38
CA GLY A 34 39.85 -22.35 -9.75
C GLY A 34 38.47 -21.72 -9.95
N ASP A 35 37.93 -21.91 -11.15
CA ASP A 35 36.64 -21.38 -11.57
C ASP A 35 35.48 -22.31 -11.16
N VAL A 36 34.29 -21.73 -11.06
CA VAL A 36 33.04 -22.50 -10.95
C VAL A 36 32.54 -22.73 -12.37
N ASP A 37 32.94 -23.86 -12.92
CA ASP A 37 32.70 -24.29 -14.29
C ASP A 37 32.04 -25.69 -14.32
N MET A 38 32.04 -26.35 -15.48
CA MET A 38 31.50 -27.72 -15.62
C MET A 38 32.20 -28.76 -14.76
N LYS A 39 33.45 -28.53 -14.34
CA LYS A 39 34.21 -29.47 -13.49
C LYS A 39 33.84 -29.29 -12.02
N THR A 40 33.66 -28.04 -11.60
CA THR A 40 33.29 -27.71 -10.22
C THR A 40 31.78 -27.92 -9.98
N GLY A 41 30.94 -27.57 -10.96
CA GLY A 41 29.49 -27.65 -10.87
C GLY A 41 28.87 -26.56 -9.99
N HIS A 42 27.55 -26.68 -9.73
CA HIS A 42 26.84 -25.76 -8.85
C HIS A 42 27.27 -25.93 -7.39
N ILE A 43 27.34 -24.81 -6.66
CA ILE A 43 27.77 -24.81 -5.26
C ILE A 43 26.59 -24.51 -4.36
N LYS A 44 26.35 -25.37 -3.38
CA LYS A 44 25.40 -25.14 -2.28
C LYS A 44 26.11 -25.45 -0.97
N TYR A 45 26.47 -24.42 -0.23
CA TYR A 45 27.23 -24.54 0.99
C TYR A 45 26.68 -23.62 2.08
N GLU A 46 26.38 -24.16 3.26
CA GLU A 46 25.82 -23.40 4.38
C GLU A 46 26.92 -22.72 5.20
N GLY A 47 27.80 -21.96 4.52
CA GLY A 47 28.94 -21.30 5.14
C GLY A 47 29.64 -20.33 4.20
N LEU A 48 30.93 -20.08 4.44
CA LEU A 48 31.73 -19.18 3.63
C LEU A 48 32.19 -19.90 2.36
N VAL A 49 32.06 -19.28 1.20
CA VAL A 49 32.58 -19.80 -0.07
C VAL A 49 33.59 -18.81 -0.63
N ASN A 50 34.77 -19.30 -0.98
CA ASN A 50 35.84 -18.51 -1.56
C ASN A 50 36.31 -19.13 -2.86
N VAL A 51 35.94 -18.48 -3.95
CA VAL A 51 36.31 -18.84 -5.32
C VAL A 51 37.53 -18.01 -5.70
N ARG A 52 38.69 -18.65 -5.85
CA ARG A 52 39.90 -17.97 -6.32
C ARG A 52 39.80 -17.53 -7.79
N GLY A 53 38.95 -18.19 -8.56
CA GLY A 53 38.61 -17.87 -9.94
C GLY A 53 37.28 -17.14 -10.11
N VAL A 54 36.71 -17.30 -11.30
CA VAL A 54 35.45 -16.70 -11.75
C VAL A 54 34.31 -17.71 -11.58
N VAL A 55 33.13 -17.21 -11.22
CA VAL A 55 31.90 -17.99 -11.36
C VAL A 55 31.42 -17.85 -12.81
N GLU A 56 31.52 -18.91 -13.60
CA GLU A 56 31.20 -18.88 -15.02
C GLU A 56 29.68 -18.83 -15.30
N SER A 57 29.37 -18.57 -16.57
CA SER A 57 28.01 -18.46 -17.08
C SER A 57 27.16 -19.68 -16.77
N ASN A 58 25.90 -19.44 -16.43
CA ASN A 58 24.89 -20.47 -16.12
C ASN A 58 25.17 -21.31 -14.87
N PHE A 59 26.18 -20.97 -14.07
CA PHE A 59 26.39 -21.61 -12.76
C PHE A 59 25.60 -20.90 -11.65
N TYR A 60 25.44 -21.64 -10.55
CA TYR A 60 24.65 -21.22 -9.40
C TYR A 60 25.45 -21.44 -8.12
N VAL A 61 25.48 -20.43 -7.27
CA VAL A 61 26.16 -20.46 -5.97
C VAL A 61 25.19 -20.02 -4.88
N ARG A 62 24.96 -20.90 -3.90
CA ARG A 62 24.25 -20.60 -2.66
C ARG A 62 25.20 -20.70 -1.48
N ALA A 63 25.40 -19.59 -0.77
CA ALA A 63 26.34 -19.51 0.34
C ALA A 63 25.83 -18.61 1.47
N GLN A 64 26.48 -18.64 2.65
CA GLN A 64 26.28 -17.59 3.64
C GLN A 64 27.01 -16.32 3.22
N ARG A 65 28.29 -16.43 2.84
CA ARG A 65 29.10 -15.31 2.32
C ARG A 65 29.88 -15.81 1.11
N LEU A 66 30.02 -14.97 0.10
CA LEU A 66 30.77 -15.31 -1.12
C LEU A 66 31.92 -14.33 -1.34
N THR A 67 33.12 -14.86 -1.56
CA THR A 67 34.23 -14.12 -2.15
C THR A 67 34.59 -14.74 -3.50
N ALA A 68 34.70 -13.93 -4.55
CA ALA A 68 35.07 -14.40 -5.89
C ALA A 68 36.01 -13.42 -6.60
N GLN A 69 36.79 -13.91 -7.57
CA GLN A 69 37.59 -13.03 -8.43
C GLN A 69 36.73 -12.30 -9.45
N GLY A 70 35.67 -12.95 -9.96
CA GLY A 70 34.71 -12.37 -10.89
C GLY A 70 33.43 -13.19 -10.96
N ILE A 71 32.36 -12.61 -11.48
CA ILE A 71 31.08 -13.29 -11.69
C ILE A 71 30.60 -12.97 -13.10
N MET A 72 30.32 -14.00 -13.89
CA MET A 72 29.90 -13.88 -15.29
C MET A 72 28.62 -14.68 -15.52
N ALA A 73 27.54 -14.02 -15.92
CA ALA A 73 26.24 -14.61 -16.29
C ALA A 73 25.75 -15.74 -15.35
N ALA A 74 26.01 -15.58 -14.05
CA ALA A 74 25.72 -16.58 -13.03
C ALA A 74 24.59 -16.12 -12.09
N LYS A 75 23.99 -17.07 -11.37
CA LYS A 75 22.98 -16.79 -10.36
C LYS A 75 23.55 -17.02 -8.95
N ILE A 76 23.51 -15.98 -8.11
CA ILE A 76 24.10 -16.01 -6.78
C ILE A 76 23.04 -15.71 -5.73
N GLU A 77 22.95 -16.56 -4.71
CA GLU A 77 22.05 -16.39 -3.57
C GLU A 77 22.83 -16.47 -2.25
N THR A 78 22.82 -15.39 -1.46
CA THR A 78 23.54 -15.35 -0.18
C THR A 78 22.71 -14.77 0.96
N THR A 79 22.97 -15.23 2.18
CA THR A 79 22.35 -14.66 3.40
C THR A 79 23.20 -13.58 4.07
N GLY A 80 24.45 -13.44 3.66
CA GLY A 80 25.41 -12.42 4.08
C GLY A 80 26.13 -11.85 2.87
N ASP A 81 27.31 -11.29 3.08
CA ASP A 81 27.93 -10.39 2.09
C ASP A 81 28.50 -11.10 0.85
N ILE A 82 28.62 -10.34 -0.23
CA ILE A 82 29.28 -10.74 -1.46
C ILE A 82 30.43 -9.77 -1.74
N THR A 83 31.64 -10.31 -1.89
CA THR A 83 32.82 -9.53 -2.27
C THR A 83 33.41 -10.07 -3.56
N VAL A 84 33.39 -9.26 -4.61
CA VAL A 84 33.96 -9.57 -5.91
C VAL A 84 35.17 -8.67 -6.14
N LYS A 85 36.36 -9.24 -6.25
CA LYS A 85 37.60 -8.46 -6.46
C LYS A 85 37.65 -7.81 -7.84
N GLY A 86 37.05 -8.47 -8.83
CA GLY A 86 36.86 -7.99 -10.19
C GLY A 86 35.45 -7.47 -10.42
N GLY A 87 34.87 -7.83 -11.56
CA GLY A 87 33.56 -7.33 -11.98
C GLY A 87 32.44 -8.36 -11.87
N ILE A 88 31.21 -7.84 -11.86
CA ILE A 88 29.98 -8.60 -12.00
C ILE A 88 29.43 -8.28 -13.40
N ILE A 89 29.32 -9.28 -14.27
CA ILE A 89 28.85 -9.12 -15.65
C ILE A 89 27.70 -10.09 -15.90
N GLY A 90 26.55 -9.63 -16.38
CA GLY A 90 25.47 -10.53 -16.82
C GLY A 90 24.74 -11.29 -15.69
N ALA A 91 25.09 -11.02 -14.43
CA ALA A 91 24.73 -11.89 -13.31
C ALA A 91 23.42 -11.46 -12.64
N LYS A 92 22.75 -12.44 -12.01
CA LYS A 92 21.60 -12.20 -11.14
C LYS A 92 21.96 -12.52 -9.69
N ILE A 93 21.99 -11.50 -8.83
CA ILE A 93 22.46 -11.61 -7.46
C ILE A 93 21.32 -11.26 -6.50
N ASN A 94 21.08 -12.13 -5.53
CA ASN A 94 20.20 -11.86 -4.41
C ASN A 94 20.95 -12.09 -3.09
N THR A 95 21.06 -11.04 -2.28
CA THR A 95 21.75 -11.10 -0.99
C THR A 95 21.01 -10.37 0.12
N LYS A 96 21.05 -10.95 1.33
CA LYS A 96 20.63 -10.24 2.55
C LYS A 96 21.73 -9.36 3.15
N GLY A 97 22.96 -9.44 2.64
CA GLY A 97 24.10 -8.63 3.06
C GLY A 97 24.42 -7.50 2.09
N GLN A 98 25.66 -7.02 2.15
CA GLN A 98 26.19 -6.02 1.24
C GLN A 98 26.86 -6.64 0.01
N VAL A 99 26.97 -5.88 -1.07
CA VAL A 99 27.72 -6.27 -2.28
C VAL A 99 28.88 -5.31 -2.48
N LYS A 100 30.09 -5.84 -2.66
CA LYS A 100 31.25 -5.05 -3.09
C LYS A 100 31.79 -5.61 -4.39
N ALA A 101 32.00 -4.74 -5.38
CA ALA A 101 32.58 -5.11 -6.67
C ALA A 101 33.42 -3.96 -7.26
N LYS A 102 34.32 -4.29 -8.19
CA LYS A 102 35.08 -3.27 -8.89
C LYS A 102 34.25 -2.55 -9.96
N PHE A 103 33.42 -3.29 -10.69
CA PHE A 103 32.49 -2.76 -11.69
C PHE A 103 31.31 -3.72 -11.87
N ILE A 104 30.18 -3.18 -12.33
CA ILE A 104 28.93 -3.92 -12.52
C ILE A 104 28.40 -3.62 -13.93
N LYS A 105 28.12 -4.66 -14.71
CA LYS A 105 27.66 -4.52 -16.10
C LYS A 105 26.55 -5.51 -16.44
N SER A 106 25.46 -5.05 -17.05
CA SER A 106 24.39 -5.92 -17.54
C SER A 106 23.88 -6.89 -16.46
N ALA A 107 23.77 -6.43 -15.21
CA ALA A 107 23.49 -7.28 -14.05
C ALA A 107 22.25 -6.83 -13.29
N GLU A 108 21.59 -7.79 -12.62
CA GLU A 108 20.45 -7.56 -11.74
C GLU A 108 20.86 -7.90 -10.30
N ILE A 109 20.84 -6.90 -9.41
CA ILE A 109 21.31 -7.06 -8.03
C ILE A 109 20.22 -6.62 -7.05
N GLN A 110 19.87 -7.51 -6.14
CA GLN A 110 19.02 -7.23 -5.00
C GLN A 110 19.83 -7.45 -3.71
N ALA A 111 20.00 -6.38 -2.93
CA ALA A 111 20.79 -6.39 -1.70
C ALA A 111 20.03 -5.74 -0.54
N ASN A 112 19.97 -6.40 0.62
CA ASN A 112 19.44 -5.75 1.83
C ASN A 112 20.48 -4.84 2.53
N GLY A 113 21.77 -5.01 2.24
CA GLY A 113 22.84 -4.13 2.67
C GLY A 113 23.28 -3.16 1.58
N ASN A 114 24.38 -2.43 1.83
CA ASN A 114 24.93 -1.45 0.90
C ASN A 114 25.51 -2.09 -0.37
N VAL A 115 25.60 -1.32 -1.44
CA VAL A 115 26.26 -1.72 -2.69
C VAL A 115 27.44 -0.77 -2.93
N TYR A 116 28.65 -1.31 -2.87
CA TYR A 116 29.90 -0.58 -3.06
C TYR A 116 30.53 -0.96 -4.40
N VAL A 117 30.77 0.04 -5.24
CA VAL A 117 31.37 -0.12 -6.56
C VAL A 117 32.57 0.80 -6.68
N GLU A 118 33.73 0.27 -7.09
CA GLU A 118 34.94 1.09 -7.18
C GLU A 118 34.92 2.00 -8.43
N LYS A 119 34.59 1.43 -9.60
CA LYS A 119 34.72 2.10 -10.90
C LYS A 119 33.39 2.53 -11.52
N GLU A 120 32.56 1.59 -11.98
CA GLU A 120 31.38 1.96 -12.77
C GLU A 120 30.24 0.95 -12.68
N ILE A 121 29.03 1.45 -12.91
CA ILE A 121 27.79 0.68 -13.05
C ILE A 121 27.22 1.00 -14.44
N LEU A 122 27.04 -0.03 -15.26
CA LEU A 122 26.62 0.10 -16.65
C LEU A 122 25.47 -0.87 -16.95
N ASP A 123 24.42 -0.39 -17.62
CA ASP A 123 23.36 -1.26 -18.14
C ASP A 123 22.78 -2.22 -17.07
N SER A 124 22.64 -1.76 -15.82
CA SER A 124 22.35 -2.65 -14.69
C SER A 124 21.14 -2.18 -13.89
N THR A 125 20.45 -3.14 -13.28
CA THR A 125 19.34 -2.89 -12.36
C THR A 125 19.76 -3.25 -10.94
N ILE A 126 19.80 -2.27 -10.05
CA ILE A 126 20.25 -2.46 -8.66
C ILE A 126 19.16 -1.98 -7.70
N VAL A 127 18.75 -2.84 -6.79
CA VAL A 127 17.82 -2.53 -5.71
C VAL A 127 18.50 -2.81 -4.39
N THR A 128 18.70 -1.76 -3.59
CA THR A 128 19.32 -1.85 -2.27
C THR A 128 18.51 -1.17 -1.17
N ARG A 129 18.41 -1.82 0.00
CA ARG A 129 17.89 -1.20 1.24
C ARG A 129 18.94 -0.34 1.96
N GLY A 130 20.17 -0.35 1.48
CA GLY A 130 21.28 0.45 1.96
C GLY A 130 21.57 1.64 1.06
N GLU A 131 22.83 2.05 1.07
CA GLU A 131 23.40 3.06 0.18
C GLU A 131 24.00 2.38 -1.06
N CYS A 132 23.90 3.03 -2.22
CA CYS A 132 24.67 2.67 -3.40
C CYS A 132 25.82 3.69 -3.58
N VAL A 133 27.07 3.24 -3.45
CA VAL A 133 28.24 4.11 -3.47
C VAL A 133 29.17 3.69 -4.61
N ILE A 134 29.43 4.62 -5.52
CA ILE A 134 30.44 4.50 -6.57
C ILE A 134 31.63 5.41 -6.19
N GLU A 135 32.77 4.82 -5.81
CA GLU A 135 33.89 5.56 -5.23
C GLU A 135 34.56 6.53 -6.21
N GLN A 136 34.93 6.07 -7.41
CA GLN A 136 35.78 6.85 -8.31
C GLN A 136 35.20 7.10 -9.70
N GLY A 137 34.06 6.50 -10.06
CA GLY A 137 33.54 6.64 -11.41
C GLY A 137 32.04 6.83 -11.50
N ARG A 138 31.45 6.20 -12.53
CA ARG A 138 30.23 6.69 -13.14
C ARG A 138 29.13 5.64 -13.25
N MET A 139 27.90 6.12 -13.32
CA MET A 139 26.73 5.31 -13.60
C MET A 139 26.20 5.65 -15.00
N MET A 140 25.87 4.65 -15.81
CA MET A 140 25.37 4.84 -17.18
C MET A 140 24.29 3.83 -17.53
N ALA A 141 23.22 4.27 -18.20
CA ALA A 141 22.10 3.44 -18.66
C ALA A 141 21.60 2.44 -17.61
N SER A 142 21.48 2.87 -16.34
CA SER A 142 21.20 1.96 -15.22
C SER A 142 20.01 2.43 -14.40
N ASP A 143 19.28 1.47 -13.85
CA ASP A 143 18.15 1.69 -12.96
C ASP A 143 18.57 1.33 -11.54
N VAL A 144 18.73 2.35 -10.68
CA VAL A 144 19.25 2.16 -9.32
C VAL A 144 18.26 2.71 -8.31
N SER A 145 17.80 1.82 -7.42
CA SER A 145 16.99 2.15 -6.26
C SER A 145 17.78 1.91 -4.97
N ALA A 146 17.99 2.95 -4.17
CA ALA A 146 18.71 2.87 -2.91
C ALA A 146 17.95 3.57 -1.78
N ALA A 147 17.59 2.82 -0.74
CA ALA A 147 16.77 3.37 0.34
C ALA A 147 17.50 4.43 1.20
N LYS A 148 18.83 4.36 1.32
CA LYS A 148 19.62 5.31 2.15
C LYS A 148 20.37 6.38 1.36
N GLY A 149 20.45 6.28 0.03
CA GLY A 149 21.15 7.26 -0.80
C GLY A 149 21.95 6.64 -1.94
N ILE A 150 22.27 7.47 -2.93
CA ILE A 150 23.16 7.14 -4.04
C ILE A 150 24.29 8.17 -4.06
N ILE A 151 25.53 7.69 -4.07
CA ILE A 151 26.75 8.52 -4.16
C ILE A 151 27.49 8.09 -5.41
N ALA A 152 27.68 9.01 -6.35
CA ALA A 152 28.44 8.75 -7.58
C ALA A 152 29.16 10.02 -8.02
N ARG A 153 30.30 9.88 -8.71
CA ARG A 153 31.04 11.03 -9.25
C ARG A 153 30.34 11.67 -10.45
N SER A 154 29.78 10.84 -11.32
CA SER A 154 28.97 11.28 -12.47
C SER A 154 27.89 10.26 -12.81
N VAL A 155 26.76 10.74 -13.31
CA VAL A 155 25.63 9.92 -13.75
C VAL A 155 25.29 10.31 -15.19
N GLY A 156 25.10 9.32 -16.05
CA GLY A 156 24.77 9.52 -17.45
C GLY A 156 25.96 9.92 -18.33
N SER A 157 25.64 10.10 -19.61
CA SER A 157 26.49 10.60 -20.69
C SER A 157 25.56 11.11 -21.80
N ASP A 158 25.98 12.11 -22.56
CA ASP A 158 25.19 12.70 -23.66
C ASP A 158 24.76 11.68 -24.74
N THR A 159 25.46 10.55 -24.78
CA THR A 159 25.28 9.48 -25.77
C THR A 159 24.62 8.22 -25.20
N SER A 160 24.42 8.14 -23.88
CA SER A 160 23.87 6.94 -23.24
C SER A 160 22.37 7.08 -22.94
N PRO A 161 21.63 5.97 -22.90
CA PRO A 161 20.28 5.95 -22.32
C PRO A 161 20.23 6.57 -20.92
N GLU A 162 19.07 7.13 -20.59
CA GLU A 162 18.76 7.75 -19.29
C GLU A 162 19.05 6.80 -18.12
N CYS A 163 19.53 7.33 -16.99
CA CYS A 163 19.58 6.58 -15.74
C CYS A 163 18.33 6.90 -14.91
N GLN A 164 17.66 5.88 -14.38
CA GLN A 164 16.56 6.09 -13.42
C GLN A 164 17.07 5.88 -12.00
N LEU A 165 17.07 6.98 -11.22
CA LEU A 165 17.51 6.95 -9.83
C LEU A 165 16.31 7.10 -8.90
N THR A 166 16.17 6.14 -7.98
CA THR A 166 15.17 6.16 -6.90
C THR A 166 15.87 6.20 -5.55
N ILE A 167 15.60 7.22 -4.74
CA ILE A 167 16.28 7.43 -3.45
C ILE A 167 15.25 7.58 -2.33
N GLY A 168 15.58 7.07 -1.15
CA GLY A 168 14.83 7.38 0.08
C GLY A 168 13.62 6.48 0.33
N THR A 169 13.45 5.42 -0.46
CA THR A 169 12.32 4.50 -0.32
C THR A 169 12.73 3.10 -0.76
N ASP A 170 12.43 2.08 0.05
CA ASP A 170 12.47 0.69 -0.44
C ASP A 170 11.39 0.52 -1.53
N THR A 171 11.78 0.18 -2.76
CA THR A 171 10.85 -0.02 -3.89
C THR A 171 9.71 -0.95 -3.52
N SER A 172 9.99 -2.02 -2.75
CA SER A 172 8.95 -2.96 -2.31
C SER A 172 7.94 -2.32 -1.34
N SER A 173 8.40 -1.37 -0.51
CA SER A 173 7.52 -0.63 0.40
C SER A 173 6.59 0.33 -0.35
N LEU A 174 7.08 0.95 -1.43
CA LEU A 174 6.27 1.80 -2.30
C LEU A 174 5.23 0.99 -3.08
N GLU A 175 5.61 -0.14 -3.66
CA GLU A 175 4.69 -1.04 -4.36
C GLU A 175 3.55 -1.50 -3.44
N ASN A 176 3.89 -1.87 -2.19
CA ASN A 176 2.90 -2.24 -1.19
C ASN A 176 1.95 -1.08 -0.86
N LEU A 177 2.47 0.14 -0.67
CA LEU A 177 1.64 1.32 -0.44
C LEU A 177 0.68 1.57 -1.61
N LEU A 178 1.17 1.49 -2.85
CA LEU A 178 0.34 1.67 -4.05
C LEU A 178 -0.75 0.60 -4.12
N ASN A 179 -0.42 -0.65 -3.80
CA ASN A 179 -1.38 -1.74 -3.76
C ASN A 179 -2.46 -1.49 -2.68
N TYR A 180 -2.07 -1.05 -1.48
CA TYR A 180 -3.03 -0.70 -0.43
C TYR A 180 -3.94 0.45 -0.84
N LYS A 181 -3.42 1.52 -1.47
CA LYS A 181 -4.23 2.62 -1.99
C LYS A 181 -5.23 2.16 -3.05
N ARG A 182 -4.81 1.28 -3.97
CA ARG A 182 -5.71 0.70 -4.99
C ARG A 182 -6.83 -0.13 -4.36
N LYS A 183 -6.50 -0.99 -3.38
CA LYS A 183 -7.50 -1.78 -2.65
C LYS A 183 -8.47 -0.88 -1.89
N LEU A 184 -7.98 0.15 -1.21
CA LEU A 184 -8.80 1.10 -0.48
C LEU A 184 -9.79 1.82 -1.41
N ALA A 185 -9.34 2.27 -2.59
CA ALA A 185 -10.22 2.90 -3.57
C ALA A 185 -11.33 1.95 -4.03
N LYS A 186 -10.99 0.69 -4.34
CA LYS A 186 -11.95 -0.34 -4.74
C LYS A 186 -12.97 -0.67 -3.65
N ASN A 187 -12.51 -0.86 -2.40
CA ASN A 187 -13.42 -1.15 -1.29
C ASN A 187 -14.36 0.03 -1.02
N LYS A 188 -13.88 1.27 -1.14
CA LYS A 188 -14.73 2.48 -1.01
C LYS A 188 -15.79 2.56 -2.11
N THR A 189 -15.45 2.22 -3.36
CA THR A 189 -16.45 2.18 -4.44
C THR A 189 -17.48 1.07 -4.21
N GLU A 190 -17.04 -0.13 -3.78
CA GLU A 190 -17.93 -1.25 -3.48
C GLU A 190 -18.92 -0.90 -2.35
N ILE A 191 -18.45 -0.27 -1.26
CA ILE A 191 -19.35 0.20 -0.19
C ILE A 191 -20.37 1.20 -0.73
N ASN A 192 -19.95 2.19 -1.52
CA ASN A 192 -20.88 3.20 -2.03
C ASN A 192 -21.96 2.58 -2.92
N GLU A 193 -21.60 1.60 -3.76
CA GLU A 193 -22.56 0.86 -4.60
C GLU A 193 -23.55 0.04 -3.75
N LEU A 194 -23.05 -0.62 -2.70
CA LEU A 194 -23.86 -1.44 -1.79
C LEU A 194 -24.76 -0.60 -0.86
N GLU A 195 -24.33 0.59 -0.44
CA GLU A 195 -25.08 1.49 0.44
C GLU A 195 -26.10 2.36 -0.33
N SER A 196 -25.91 2.59 -1.63
CA SER A 196 -26.78 3.45 -2.44
C SER A 196 -28.28 3.10 -2.33
N PRO A 197 -28.71 1.83 -2.41
CA PRO A 197 -30.13 1.49 -2.30
C PRO A 197 -30.68 1.75 -0.89
N ILE A 198 -29.96 1.35 0.16
CA ILE A 198 -30.35 1.62 1.55
C ILE A 198 -30.46 3.11 1.81
N ASN A 199 -29.50 3.90 1.32
CA ASN A 199 -29.52 5.35 1.52
C ASN A 199 -30.69 6.02 0.79
N SER A 200 -31.07 5.53 -0.40
CA SER A 200 -32.26 6.02 -1.09
C SER A 200 -33.55 5.76 -0.30
N LEU A 201 -33.69 4.57 0.30
CA LEU A 201 -34.83 4.23 1.16
C LEU A 201 -34.86 5.08 2.43
N LYS A 202 -33.69 5.32 3.06
CA LYS A 202 -33.58 6.20 4.23
C LYS A 202 -33.98 7.64 3.92
N ASN A 203 -33.55 8.18 2.79
CA ASN A 203 -33.94 9.52 2.36
C ASN A 203 -35.45 9.62 2.13
N LEU A 204 -36.04 8.62 1.48
CA LEU A 204 -37.49 8.57 1.26
C LEU A 204 -38.26 8.48 2.59
N LEU A 205 -37.75 7.74 3.58
CA LEU A 205 -38.34 7.67 4.91
C LEU A 205 -38.30 9.04 5.62
N GLN A 206 -37.19 9.78 5.48
CA GLN A 206 -37.08 11.14 5.99
C GLN A 206 -38.08 12.09 5.32
N ASP A 207 -38.24 12.03 4.00
CA ASP A 207 -39.20 12.86 3.27
C ASP A 207 -40.65 12.58 3.71
N ILE A 208 -41.00 11.31 3.97
CA ILE A 208 -42.32 10.92 4.48
C ILE A 208 -42.52 11.46 5.91
N ASP A 209 -41.51 11.38 6.77
CA ASP A 209 -41.58 11.92 8.13
C ASP A 209 -41.82 13.43 8.14
N GLU A 210 -41.15 14.18 7.26
CA GLU A 210 -41.38 15.61 7.08
C GLU A 210 -42.83 15.91 6.66
N GLN A 211 -43.39 15.14 5.71
CA GLN A 211 -44.78 15.29 5.28
C GLN A 211 -45.79 14.99 6.39
N ILE A 212 -45.54 13.95 7.20
CA ILE A 212 -46.37 13.62 8.36
C ILE A 212 -46.31 14.74 9.40
N GLN A 213 -45.13 15.33 9.64
CA GLN A 213 -44.98 16.45 10.56
C GLN A 213 -45.75 17.69 10.08
N ASP A 214 -45.65 18.04 8.80
CA ASP A 214 -46.39 19.16 8.21
C ASP A 214 -47.91 18.99 8.32
N LEU A 215 -48.40 17.78 8.05
CA LEU A 215 -49.82 17.45 8.22
C LEU A 215 -50.26 17.56 9.68
N ASN A 216 -49.44 17.11 10.64
CA ASN A 216 -49.74 17.26 12.07
C ASN A 216 -49.86 18.73 12.48
N ILE A 217 -48.96 19.59 11.99
CA ILE A 217 -49.00 21.04 12.25
C ILE A 217 -50.26 21.66 11.63
N LEU A 218 -50.67 21.21 10.44
CA LEU A 218 -51.89 21.71 9.80
C LEU A 218 -53.15 21.29 10.57
N ILE A 219 -53.24 20.01 10.98
CA ILE A 219 -54.35 19.48 11.77
C ILE A 219 -54.46 20.27 13.08
N SER A 220 -53.36 20.42 13.84
CA SER A 220 -53.37 21.12 15.12
C SER A 220 -53.82 22.58 14.98
N ARG A 221 -53.35 23.30 13.95
CA ARG A 221 -53.77 24.69 13.68
C ARG A 221 -55.27 24.81 13.42
N VAL A 222 -55.87 23.86 12.70
CA VAL A 222 -57.31 23.88 12.42
C VAL A 222 -58.10 23.48 13.66
N GLU A 223 -57.64 22.49 14.42
CA GLU A 223 -58.23 22.07 15.69
C GLU A 223 -58.24 23.21 16.72
N ASP A 224 -57.16 23.98 16.84
CA ASP A 224 -57.08 25.13 17.75
C ASP A 224 -58.02 26.28 17.35
N ALA A 225 -58.22 26.49 16.05
CA ALA A 225 -59.10 27.54 15.52
C ALA A 225 -60.59 27.18 15.61
N ARG A 226 -60.92 25.89 15.66
CA ARG A 226 -62.31 25.37 15.61
C ARG A 226 -63.16 25.78 16.82
N PRO A 227 -62.70 25.68 18.09
CA PRO A 227 -63.46 26.11 19.27
C PRO A 227 -63.86 27.60 19.23
N GLY A 228 -63.01 28.46 18.67
CA GLY A 228 -63.31 29.88 18.50
C GLY A 228 -64.50 30.11 17.56
N ALA A 229 -64.53 29.38 16.44
CA ALA A 229 -65.64 29.41 15.49
C ALA A 229 -66.92 28.81 16.08
N GLU A 230 -66.83 27.71 16.83
CA GLU A 230 -67.98 27.08 17.52
C GLU A 230 -68.60 28.01 18.58
N LYS A 231 -67.76 28.65 19.42
CA LYS A 231 -68.22 29.63 20.41
C LYS A 231 -68.95 30.81 19.75
N ARG A 232 -68.40 31.33 18.65
CA ARG A 232 -69.00 32.43 17.88
C ARG A 232 -70.33 32.04 17.26
N LEU A 233 -70.43 30.82 16.71
CA LEU A 233 -71.68 30.28 16.17
C LEU A 233 -72.76 30.14 17.27
N LYS A 234 -72.39 29.67 18.46
CA LYS A 234 -73.30 29.54 19.60
C LYS A 234 -73.91 30.88 20.03
N LEU A 235 -73.09 31.94 20.06
CA LEU A 235 -73.55 33.32 20.33
C LEU A 235 -74.46 33.84 19.20
N LEU A 236 -74.09 33.62 17.94
CA LEU A 236 -74.89 34.07 16.78
C LEU A 236 -76.27 33.40 16.71
N ARG A 237 -76.39 32.14 17.13
CA ARG A 237 -77.68 31.44 17.22
C ARG A 237 -78.67 32.05 18.22
N GLN A 238 -78.18 32.82 19.19
CA GLN A 238 -79.04 33.61 20.11
C GLN A 238 -79.55 34.91 19.45
N THR A 239 -79.06 35.25 18.26
CA THR A 239 -79.49 36.42 17.48
C THR A 239 -80.28 35.99 16.24
N THR A 240 -81.11 36.85 15.66
CA THR A 240 -81.93 36.57 14.46
C THR A 240 -81.17 36.71 13.13
N LYS A 241 -79.84 36.83 13.15
CA LYS A 241 -78.99 37.06 11.96
C LYS A 241 -78.71 35.77 11.16
N LYS A 242 -79.71 35.30 10.41
CA LYS A 242 -79.63 34.07 9.61
C LYS A 242 -78.43 33.98 8.64
N LYS A 243 -78.02 35.09 8.01
CA LYS A 243 -76.89 35.10 7.05
C LYS A 243 -75.54 34.83 7.71
N GLU A 244 -75.30 35.39 8.90
CA GLU A 244 -74.04 35.20 9.64
C GLU A 244 -73.95 33.79 10.24
N ILE A 245 -75.08 33.21 10.69
CA ILE A 245 -75.14 31.82 11.15
C ILE A 245 -74.70 30.86 10.04
N LYS A 246 -75.30 30.99 8.84
CA LYS A 246 -74.99 30.12 7.70
C LYS A 246 -73.51 30.21 7.30
N LEU A 247 -72.93 31.41 7.32
CA LEU A 247 -71.50 31.62 7.05
C LEU A 247 -70.58 30.85 8.02
N TYR A 248 -70.89 30.84 9.31
CA TYR A 248 -70.07 30.11 10.30
C TYR A 248 -70.31 28.59 10.27
N GLU A 249 -71.52 28.15 9.90
CA GLU A 249 -71.81 26.74 9.63
C GLU A 249 -71.01 26.23 8.43
N ASP A 250 -71.01 26.96 7.31
CA ASP A 250 -70.21 26.63 6.13
C ASP A 250 -68.70 26.64 6.46
N LYS A 251 -68.25 27.59 7.29
CA LYS A 251 -66.85 27.67 7.74
C LYS A 251 -66.45 26.44 8.56
N LEU A 252 -67.27 26.02 9.53
CA LEU A 252 -67.02 24.82 10.33
C LEU A 252 -67.05 23.54 9.48
N LEU A 253 -67.99 23.46 8.54
CA LEU A 253 -68.06 22.34 7.59
C LEU A 253 -66.79 22.26 6.73
N SER A 254 -66.30 23.40 6.24
CA SER A 254 -65.05 23.46 5.47
C SER A 254 -63.82 23.08 6.31
N MET A 255 -63.80 23.42 7.60
CA MET A 255 -62.73 23.03 8.52
C MET A 255 -62.74 21.52 8.79
N ALA A 256 -63.91 20.94 9.03
CA ALA A 256 -64.06 19.50 9.23
C ALA A 256 -63.66 18.70 7.98
N SER A 257 -64.05 19.16 6.79
CA SER A 257 -63.63 18.53 5.53
C SER A 257 -62.11 18.60 5.33
N LYS A 258 -61.47 19.73 5.67
CA LYS A 258 -60.00 19.88 5.59
C LYS A 258 -59.26 18.96 6.57
N ILE A 259 -59.74 18.85 7.81
CA ILE A 259 -59.19 17.89 8.79
C ILE A 259 -59.33 16.47 8.25
N GLY A 260 -60.53 16.07 7.80
CA GLY A 260 -60.75 14.73 7.25
C GLY A 260 -59.79 14.40 6.10
N SER A 261 -59.64 15.31 5.13
CA SER A 261 -58.68 15.11 4.04
C SER A 261 -57.22 15.02 4.52
N ALA A 262 -56.83 15.82 5.51
CA ALA A 262 -55.47 15.81 6.05
C ALA A 262 -55.19 14.53 6.87
N GLU A 263 -56.18 14.04 7.63
CA GLU A 263 -56.10 12.77 8.36
C GLU A 263 -56.01 11.58 7.41
N ASP A 264 -56.78 11.59 6.32
CA ASP A 264 -56.71 10.54 5.29
C ASP A 264 -55.33 10.50 4.61
N SER A 265 -54.79 11.67 4.22
CA SER A 265 -53.42 11.76 3.68
C SER A 265 -52.37 11.31 4.69
N LYS A 266 -52.50 11.71 5.96
CA LYS A 266 -51.59 11.28 7.03
C LYS A 266 -51.60 9.76 7.19
N ARG A 267 -52.77 9.12 7.18
CA ARG A 267 -52.89 7.65 7.26
C ARG A 267 -52.22 6.97 6.07
N LEU A 268 -52.29 7.56 4.88
CA LEU A 268 -51.61 7.03 3.70
C LEU A 268 -50.09 7.08 3.89
N TYR A 269 -49.55 8.24 4.26
CA TYR A 269 -48.11 8.40 4.52
C TYR A 269 -47.60 7.52 5.66
N GLN A 270 -48.40 7.31 6.72
CA GLN A 270 -48.02 6.38 7.79
C GLN A 270 -47.91 4.94 7.30
N ARG A 271 -48.77 4.49 6.38
CA ARG A 271 -48.66 3.16 5.78
C ARG A 271 -47.43 3.06 4.88
N GLU A 272 -47.19 4.07 4.04
CA GLU A 272 -46.00 4.11 3.20
C GLU A 272 -44.71 4.11 4.03
N TRP A 273 -44.69 4.84 5.16
CA TRP A 273 -43.59 4.83 6.11
C TRP A 273 -43.32 3.42 6.66
N GLU A 274 -44.37 2.71 7.09
CA GLU A 274 -44.27 1.36 7.64
C GLU A 274 -43.75 0.35 6.60
N ASP A 275 -44.25 0.45 5.36
CA ASP A 275 -43.81 -0.38 4.24
C ASP A 275 -42.31 -0.17 3.94
N VAL A 276 -41.87 1.09 3.89
CA VAL A 276 -40.46 1.45 3.65
C VAL A 276 -39.59 1.01 4.82
N HIS A 277 -40.05 1.19 6.05
CA HIS A 277 -39.34 0.74 7.25
C HIS A 277 -39.13 -0.78 7.24
N GLN A 278 -40.15 -1.56 6.87
CA GLN A 278 -40.01 -3.02 6.70
C GLN A 278 -39.04 -3.41 5.58
N GLN A 279 -38.98 -2.65 4.49
CA GLN A 279 -38.00 -2.90 3.42
C GLN A 279 -36.56 -2.69 3.91
N ILE A 280 -36.33 -1.71 4.79
CA ILE A 280 -35.02 -1.45 5.40
C ILE A 280 -34.67 -2.56 6.42
N GLU A 281 -35.61 -2.97 7.27
CA GLU A 281 -35.36 -4.04 8.27
C GLU A 281 -35.09 -5.39 7.62
N ASN A 282 -35.81 -5.71 6.53
CA ASN A 282 -35.62 -6.96 5.78
C ASN A 282 -34.50 -6.87 4.74
N TYR A 283 -33.73 -5.77 4.73
CA TYR A 283 -32.61 -5.63 3.81
C TYR A 283 -31.58 -6.74 4.06
N ASP A 284 -31.01 -7.30 2.98
CA ASP A 284 -30.25 -8.55 3.02
C ASP A 284 -29.16 -8.51 4.12
N PRO A 285 -29.27 -9.32 5.18
CA PRO A 285 -28.32 -9.31 6.30
C PRO A 285 -26.90 -9.71 5.85
N LYS A 286 -26.77 -10.48 4.76
CA LYS A 286 -25.45 -10.79 4.18
C LYS A 286 -24.79 -9.57 3.55
N LEU A 287 -25.60 -8.68 2.96
CA LEU A 287 -25.12 -7.47 2.32
C LEU A 287 -24.68 -6.45 3.38
N LEU A 288 -25.45 -6.31 4.46
CA LEU A 288 -25.05 -5.52 5.65
C LEU A 288 -23.75 -6.04 6.27
N ALA A 289 -23.65 -7.36 6.50
CA ALA A 289 -22.42 -7.96 7.01
C ALA A 289 -21.21 -7.76 6.08
N ARG A 290 -21.44 -7.75 4.75
CA ARG A 290 -20.39 -7.46 3.76
C ARG A 290 -19.93 -6.00 3.83
N ILE A 291 -20.85 -5.05 3.99
CA ILE A 291 -20.52 -3.63 4.18
C ILE A 291 -19.67 -3.46 5.43
N ASP A 292 -20.06 -4.07 6.56
CA ASP A 292 -19.33 -3.95 7.82
C ASP A 292 -17.92 -4.55 7.71
N ALA A 293 -17.78 -5.72 7.08
CA ALA A 293 -16.47 -6.33 6.81
C ALA A 293 -15.59 -5.43 5.93
N LEU A 294 -16.16 -4.80 4.88
CA LEU A 294 -15.43 -3.86 4.04
C LEU A 294 -15.00 -2.60 4.80
N LYS A 295 -15.82 -2.11 5.74
CA LYS A 295 -15.47 -0.98 6.61
C LYS A 295 -14.28 -1.30 7.51
N GLU A 296 -14.25 -2.51 8.10
CA GLU A 296 -13.09 -2.98 8.86
C GLU A 296 -11.84 -3.09 7.97
N GLU A 297 -11.96 -3.69 6.78
CA GLU A 297 -10.84 -3.78 5.83
C GLU A 297 -10.28 -2.40 5.44
N ILE A 298 -11.16 -1.41 5.23
CA ILE A 298 -10.74 -0.04 4.92
C ILE A 298 -10.00 0.57 6.10
N ALA A 299 -10.50 0.44 7.33
CA ALA A 299 -9.83 0.96 8.52
C ALA A 299 -8.41 0.41 8.66
N ASP A 300 -8.26 -0.90 8.46
CA ASP A 300 -6.99 -1.62 8.42
C ASP A 300 -6.03 -1.06 7.34
N LEU A 301 -6.54 -0.82 6.13
CA LEU A 301 -5.78 -0.28 5.02
C LEU A 301 -5.34 1.17 5.28
N GLU A 302 -6.22 1.99 5.86
CA GLU A 302 -5.92 3.38 6.24
C GLU A 302 -4.81 3.44 7.29
N GLU A 303 -4.84 2.57 8.29
CA GLU A 303 -3.78 2.48 9.29
C GLU A 303 -2.45 2.06 8.67
N LYS A 304 -2.45 1.03 7.81
CA LYS A 304 -1.26 0.58 7.07
C LYS A 304 -0.68 1.72 6.25
N ILE A 305 -1.50 2.43 5.47
CA ILE A 305 -1.06 3.57 4.65
C ILE A 305 -0.48 4.69 5.52
N LYS A 306 -1.11 5.01 6.65
CA LYS A 306 -0.63 6.02 7.60
C LYS A 306 0.76 5.66 8.14
N ASN A 307 0.97 4.40 8.51
CA ASN A 307 2.27 3.92 8.99
C ASN A 307 3.37 4.00 7.92
N TYR A 308 3.06 3.66 6.67
CA TYR A 308 4.02 3.84 5.57
C TYR A 308 4.34 5.32 5.32
N ASN A 309 3.33 6.19 5.27
CA ASN A 309 3.53 7.63 5.07
C ASN A 309 4.40 8.24 6.17
N ARG A 310 4.23 7.82 7.43
CA ARG A 310 5.09 8.26 8.54
C ARG A 310 6.55 7.84 8.34
N LYS A 311 6.80 6.59 7.96
CA LYS A 311 8.16 6.12 7.66
C LYS A 311 8.79 6.92 6.51
N PHE A 312 8.02 7.22 5.46
CA PHE A 312 8.50 8.05 4.35
C PHE A 312 8.83 9.48 4.79
N ALA A 313 8.03 10.08 5.69
CA ALA A 313 8.30 11.40 6.23
C ALA A 313 9.57 11.43 7.09
N GLU A 314 9.80 10.41 7.93
CA GLU A 314 11.01 10.25 8.73
C GLU A 314 12.26 10.12 7.86
N ILE A 315 12.17 9.36 6.75
CA ILE A 315 13.27 9.26 5.79
C ILE A 315 13.54 10.61 5.12
N LYS A 316 12.48 11.33 4.71
CA LYS A 316 12.61 12.67 4.10
C LYS A 316 13.26 13.69 5.05
N ALA A 317 12.95 13.64 6.34
CA ALA A 317 13.49 14.55 7.34
C ALA A 317 15.00 14.34 7.61
N ASN A 318 15.53 13.16 7.33
CA ASN A 318 16.95 12.84 7.52
C ASN A 318 17.85 13.25 6.34
N PHE A 319 17.30 13.85 5.28
CA PHE A 319 18.12 14.39 4.19
C PHE A 319 18.61 15.81 4.52
N PRO A 320 19.91 16.11 4.30
CA PRO A 320 20.45 17.45 4.53
C PRO A 320 19.80 18.49 3.60
N LEU A 321 19.53 19.70 4.13
CA LEU A 321 18.89 20.81 3.42
C LEU A 321 19.56 21.20 2.08
N SER A 322 20.85 20.89 1.90
CA SER A 322 21.57 21.10 0.63
C SER A 322 21.03 20.28 -0.54
N PHE A 323 20.37 19.14 -0.28
CA PHE A 323 19.69 18.33 -1.29
C PHE A 323 18.26 18.81 -1.60
N MET A 324 17.63 19.58 -0.69
CA MET A 324 16.25 20.04 -0.85
C MET A 324 16.09 21.07 -1.98
N ASN A 325 17.12 21.85 -2.30
CA ASN A 325 17.08 22.82 -3.41
C ASN A 325 17.11 22.16 -4.79
N LEU A 326 17.69 20.97 -4.93
CA LEU A 326 17.60 20.16 -6.16
C LEU A 326 16.28 19.37 -6.22
N LEU A 327 15.75 18.96 -5.06
CA LEU A 327 14.45 18.27 -4.97
C LEU A 327 13.26 19.19 -5.26
N HIS A 328 13.36 20.49 -4.95
CA HIS A 328 12.28 21.46 -5.17
C HIS A 328 12.01 21.72 -6.66
N ALA A 329 13.02 21.54 -7.52
CA ALA A 329 12.86 21.63 -8.98
C ALA A 329 12.14 20.39 -9.57
N VAL A 330 12.17 19.24 -8.89
CA VAL A 330 11.51 17.99 -9.33
C VAL A 330 10.10 17.84 -8.75
N LEU A 331 9.81 18.46 -7.59
CA LEU A 331 8.52 18.33 -6.90
C LEU A 331 7.41 19.26 -7.43
N LEU A 332 7.74 20.34 -8.14
CA LEU A 332 6.75 21.27 -8.69
C LEU A 332 6.10 20.78 -10.00
N SER A 333 6.56 19.66 -10.57
CA SER A 333 5.97 19.02 -11.76
C SER A 333 5.24 17.71 -11.48
N VAL A 334 4.96 17.39 -10.21
CA VAL A 334 4.30 16.13 -9.83
C VAL A 334 2.78 16.27 -9.95
N ASP A 335 2.28 15.85 -11.10
CA ASP A 335 0.87 15.59 -11.39
C ASP A 335 0.32 14.53 -10.39
N PRO A 336 -0.84 14.75 -9.73
CA PRO A 336 -1.45 13.77 -8.83
C PRO A 336 -1.73 12.40 -9.46
N MET A 337 -1.62 12.24 -10.79
CA MET A 337 -1.70 10.94 -11.47
C MET A 337 -0.39 10.13 -11.50
N HIS A 338 0.78 10.71 -11.16
CA HIS A 338 2.06 9.99 -11.10
C HIS A 338 2.88 10.36 -9.84
N PRO A 339 2.85 9.52 -8.78
CA PRO A 339 3.46 9.84 -7.47
C PRO A 339 4.99 9.68 -7.44
N TRP A 340 5.64 9.61 -8.59
CA TRP A 340 7.05 9.31 -8.69
C TRP A 340 7.87 10.61 -8.64
N SER A 341 8.75 10.73 -7.65
CA SER A 341 9.89 11.66 -7.75
C SER A 341 11.05 10.89 -8.39
N PHE A 342 10.94 10.64 -9.69
CA PHE A 342 12.07 10.15 -10.47
C PHE A 342 13.03 11.31 -10.72
N LEU A 343 14.28 11.15 -10.31
CA LEU A 343 15.34 11.96 -10.89
C LEU A 343 15.80 11.22 -12.15
N LYS A 344 15.23 11.61 -13.29
CA LYS A 344 15.75 11.22 -14.61
C LYS A 344 16.94 12.12 -14.93
N ILE A 345 18.11 11.51 -15.10
CA ILE A 345 19.36 12.20 -15.46
C ILE A 345 19.86 11.66 -16.79
#